data_AF-A0A418M297-F1
#
_entry.id   AF-A0A418M297-F1
#
_cell.length_a   1.000
_cell.length_b   1.000
_cell.length_c   1.000
_cell.angle_alpha   90.00
_cell.angle_beta   90.00
_cell.angle_gamma   90.00
#
_symmetry.space_group_name_H-M   'P 1'
#
loop_
_entity.id
_entity.type
_entity.pdbx_description
1 polymer ?
#
loop_
_entity_poly.entity_id
_entity_poly.type
_entity_poly.pdbx_seq_one_letter_code
_entity_poly.pdbx_strand_id
1 'polypeptide(L)'
;MSDLDIASNLLGPDRVSDLFPDFGAYLTFQEAIKSQTAIRKGIANVPTAEHYGNMVRTYRMVIVPIFDHFGKLPITSFYRSPALNKAIGGAKGSSHMTGEAVDFDCDSLRTVTNRKLFDWARATIDFDQLILENPDEKGNAAWVHIGYRSKEENRRQVLRMIWHKGKQIYQSI
;
A
#
# COMPACT_ATOMS: atom_id res chain seq x y z
N MET A 1 -5.79 -0.54 -21.81
CA MET A 1 -6.70 0.16 -20.91
C MET A 1 -6.02 0.24 -19.55
N SER A 2 -5.78 1.44 -19.03
CA SER A 2 -5.17 1.73 -17.73
C SER A 2 -6.22 1.72 -16.60
N ASP A 3 -5.79 1.74 -15.34
CA ASP A 3 -6.71 1.94 -14.20
C ASP A 3 -7.46 3.28 -14.28
N LEU A 4 -6.80 4.33 -14.81
CA LEU A 4 -7.45 5.62 -15.09
C LEU A 4 -8.48 5.50 -16.20
N ASP A 5 -8.22 4.72 -17.26
CA ASP A 5 -9.20 4.54 -18.34
C ASP A 5 -10.45 3.82 -17.81
N ILE A 6 -10.26 2.81 -16.96
CA ILE A 6 -11.37 2.09 -16.30
C ILE A 6 -12.16 3.03 -15.39
N ALA A 7 -11.46 3.87 -14.62
CA ALA A 7 -12.05 4.87 -13.74
C ALA A 7 -12.84 5.93 -14.53
N SER A 8 -12.25 6.48 -15.58
CA SER A 8 -12.83 7.49 -16.45
C SER A 8 -14.04 6.96 -17.22
N ASN A 9 -14.05 5.69 -17.60
CA ASN A 9 -15.24 5.07 -18.20
C ASN A 9 -16.42 4.98 -17.20
N LEU A 10 -16.14 4.86 -15.90
CA LEU A 10 -17.15 4.80 -14.85
C LEU A 10 -17.61 6.18 -14.38
N LEU A 11 -16.69 7.13 -14.26
CA LEU A 11 -16.92 8.45 -13.66
C LEU A 11 -17.05 9.57 -14.70
N GLY A 12 -16.67 9.33 -15.95
CA GLY A 12 -16.50 10.34 -17.01
C GLY A 12 -15.04 10.82 -17.12
N PRO A 13 -14.54 11.06 -18.35
CA PRO A 13 -13.11 11.34 -18.61
C PRO A 13 -12.59 12.63 -17.97
N ASP A 14 -13.43 13.66 -17.82
CA ASP A 14 -13.05 14.96 -17.28
C ASP A 14 -13.12 15.04 -15.74
N ARG A 15 -13.31 13.91 -15.03
CA ARG A 15 -13.61 13.95 -13.59
C ARG A 15 -12.54 13.35 -12.68
N VAL A 16 -11.74 12.38 -13.13
CA VAL A 16 -10.88 11.63 -12.20
C VAL A 16 -9.62 12.40 -11.79
N SER A 17 -8.90 12.98 -12.75
CA SER A 17 -7.70 13.80 -12.48
C SER A 17 -8.02 15.10 -11.75
N ASP A 18 -9.20 15.67 -12.01
CA ASP A 18 -9.64 16.93 -11.42
C ASP A 18 -10.11 16.72 -9.96
N LEU A 19 -10.59 15.53 -9.63
CA LEU A 19 -10.99 15.15 -8.27
C LEU A 19 -9.79 14.76 -7.40
N PHE A 20 -8.76 14.13 -7.98
CA PHE A 20 -7.63 13.56 -7.24
C PHE A 20 -6.27 13.94 -7.87
N PRO A 21 -5.63 15.01 -7.37
CA PRO A 21 -4.32 15.43 -7.88
C PRO A 21 -3.19 14.48 -7.47
N ASP A 22 -2.02 14.67 -8.07
CA ASP A 22 -0.80 13.99 -7.66
C ASP A 22 -0.39 14.35 -6.23
N PHE A 23 0.22 13.39 -5.53
CA PHE A 23 0.51 13.53 -4.10
C PHE A 23 1.73 14.44 -3.84
N GLY A 24 2.66 14.50 -4.78
CA GLY A 24 3.87 15.31 -4.71
C GLY A 24 4.95 14.78 -5.66
N ALA A 25 6.21 15.15 -5.40
CA ALA A 25 7.33 14.83 -6.29
C ALA A 25 7.60 13.34 -6.52
N TYR A 26 7.10 12.47 -5.63
CA TYR A 26 7.45 11.05 -5.64
C TYR A 26 6.41 10.12 -6.23
N LEU A 27 5.13 10.50 -6.18
CA LEU A 27 4.03 9.61 -6.48
C LEU A 27 2.87 10.35 -7.15
N THR A 28 2.52 9.89 -8.35
CA THR A 28 1.32 10.36 -9.04
C THR A 28 0.08 9.63 -8.55
N PHE A 29 -1.10 10.21 -8.78
CA PHE A 29 -2.36 9.54 -8.46
C PHE A 29 -2.51 8.23 -9.25
N GLN A 30 -2.10 8.22 -10.52
CA GLN A 30 -2.14 7.03 -11.36
C GLN A 30 -1.27 5.89 -10.81
N GLU A 31 -0.06 6.19 -10.32
CA GLU A 31 0.81 5.20 -9.70
C GLU A 31 0.18 4.63 -8.42
N ALA A 32 -0.45 5.49 -7.61
CA ALA A 32 -1.06 5.10 -6.33
C ALA A 32 -2.28 4.17 -6.46
N ILE A 33 -3.03 4.26 -7.56
CA ILE A 33 -4.19 3.39 -7.80
C ILE A 33 -3.88 2.20 -8.70
N LYS A 34 -2.65 2.09 -9.20
CA LYS A 34 -2.31 1.10 -10.21
C LYS A 34 -2.45 -0.32 -9.66
N SER A 35 -3.13 -1.20 -10.39
CA SER A 35 -3.17 -2.63 -10.09
C SER A 35 -3.34 -3.47 -11.35
N GLN A 36 -2.37 -4.34 -11.61
CA GLN A 36 -2.46 -5.26 -12.75
C GLN A 36 -3.65 -6.21 -12.66
N THR A 37 -4.07 -6.58 -11.44
CA THR A 37 -5.28 -7.39 -11.28
C THR A 37 -6.54 -6.59 -11.58
N ALA A 38 -6.58 -5.31 -11.19
CA ALA A 38 -7.71 -4.44 -11.53
C ALA A 38 -7.83 -4.27 -13.06
N ILE A 39 -6.73 -3.95 -13.74
CA ILE A 39 -6.67 -3.86 -15.21
C ILE A 39 -7.14 -5.15 -15.88
N ARG A 40 -6.57 -6.31 -15.51
CA ARG A 40 -6.94 -7.61 -16.10
C ARG A 40 -8.40 -7.98 -15.88
N LYS A 41 -9.00 -7.57 -14.75
CA LYS A 41 -10.38 -7.89 -14.38
C LYS A 41 -11.38 -6.78 -14.72
N GLY A 42 -10.93 -5.67 -15.30
CA GLY A 42 -11.77 -4.49 -15.57
C GLY A 42 -12.38 -3.87 -14.30
N ILE A 43 -11.66 -3.92 -13.17
CA ILE A 43 -12.16 -3.39 -11.89
C ILE A 43 -11.69 -1.94 -11.75
N ALA A 44 -12.61 -1.01 -11.48
CA ALA A 44 -12.24 0.35 -11.13
C ALA A 44 -11.59 0.37 -9.72
N ASN A 45 -10.37 0.89 -9.64
CA ASN A 45 -9.63 1.04 -8.39
C ASN A 45 -9.56 2.51 -7.96
N VAL A 46 -10.71 3.13 -7.69
CA VAL A 46 -10.79 4.58 -7.42
C VAL A 46 -11.16 4.82 -5.94
N PRO A 47 -10.40 5.66 -5.19
CA PRO A 47 -10.76 6.02 -3.83
C PRO A 47 -11.96 6.98 -3.77
N THR A 48 -12.55 7.10 -2.59
CA THR A 48 -13.44 8.23 -2.26
C THR A 48 -12.60 9.44 -1.86
N ALA A 49 -13.21 10.63 -1.73
CA ALA A 49 -12.54 11.82 -1.21
C ALA A 49 -11.93 11.60 0.19
N GLU A 50 -12.64 10.88 1.06
CA GLU A 50 -12.15 10.50 2.38
C GLU A 50 -10.92 9.59 2.29
N HIS A 51 -10.99 8.51 1.50
CA HIS A 51 -9.87 7.59 1.31
C HIS A 51 -8.66 8.31 0.69
N TYR A 52 -8.88 9.22 -0.27
CA TYR A 52 -7.82 10.02 -0.85
C TYR A 52 -7.17 10.94 0.21
N GLY A 53 -7.96 11.56 1.09
CA GLY A 53 -7.43 12.33 2.23
C GLY A 53 -6.54 11.48 3.14
N ASN A 54 -6.89 10.21 3.35
CA ASN A 54 -6.05 9.26 4.09
C ASN A 54 -4.76 8.93 3.31
N MET A 55 -4.86 8.69 2.01
CA MET A 55 -3.70 8.46 1.14
C MET A 55 -2.73 9.66 1.16
N VAL A 56 -3.23 10.90 1.16
CA VAL A 56 -2.37 12.10 1.28
C VAL A 56 -1.60 12.09 2.60
N ARG A 57 -2.24 11.66 3.71
CA ARG A 57 -1.55 11.53 5.00
C ARG A 57 -0.52 10.42 4.98
N THR A 58 -0.88 9.21 4.52
CA THR A 58 0.05 8.08 4.40
C THR A 58 1.23 8.42 3.49
N TYR A 59 1.00 9.13 2.38
CA TYR A 59 2.06 9.61 1.50
C TYR A 59 3.06 10.50 2.26
N ARG A 60 2.56 11.52 2.97
CA ARG A 60 3.41 12.46 3.71
C ARG A 60 4.16 11.82 4.87
N MET A 61 3.50 10.93 5.60
CA MET A 61 4.02 10.40 6.86
C MET A 61 4.81 9.10 6.69
N VAL A 62 4.62 8.38 5.59
CA VAL A 62 5.29 7.10 5.33
C VAL A 62 6.13 7.15 4.06
N ILE A 63 5.52 7.49 2.92
CA ILE A 63 6.19 7.36 1.62
C ILE A 63 7.33 8.38 1.46
N VAL A 64 7.06 9.66 1.76
CA VAL A 64 8.07 10.73 1.67
C VAL A 64 9.32 10.42 2.51
N PRO A 65 9.25 10.14 3.83
CA PRO A 65 10.45 9.88 4.62
C PRO A 65 11.22 8.63 4.15
N ILE A 66 10.53 7.59 3.69
CA ILE A 66 11.18 6.41 3.09
C ILE A 66 11.95 6.81 1.83
N PHE A 67 11.32 7.59 0.95
CA PHE A 67 11.93 7.94 -0.34
C PHE A 67 13.05 8.98 -0.18
N ASP A 68 12.94 9.89 0.78
CA ASP A 68 14.03 10.81 1.14
C ASP A 68 15.26 10.04 1.64
N HIS A 69 15.06 8.93 2.35
CA HIS A 69 16.16 8.14 2.91
C HIS A 69 16.75 7.11 1.93
N PHE A 70 15.90 6.38 1.20
CA PHE A 70 16.32 5.27 0.35
C PHE A 70 16.27 5.57 -1.16
N GLY A 71 15.69 6.69 -1.58
CA GLY A 71 15.23 6.91 -2.94
C GLY A 71 13.88 6.24 -3.22
N LYS A 72 13.35 6.42 -4.44
CA LYS A 72 12.08 5.81 -4.86
C LYS A 72 12.17 4.28 -4.83
N LEU A 73 11.34 3.66 -3.97
CA LEU A 73 11.22 2.20 -3.86
C LEU A 73 9.98 1.69 -4.62
N PRO A 74 9.95 0.41 -5.03
CA PRO A 74 8.78 -0.15 -5.72
C PRO A 74 7.59 -0.27 -4.77
N ILE A 75 6.53 0.47 -5.06
CA ILE A 75 5.21 0.31 -4.43
C ILE A 75 4.43 -0.73 -5.23
N THR A 76 3.96 -1.78 -4.57
CA THR A 76 3.17 -2.85 -5.19
C THR A 76 1.67 -2.68 -4.97
N SER A 77 1.28 -2.00 -3.90
CA SER A 77 -0.12 -1.71 -3.58
C SER A 77 -0.20 -0.49 -2.65
N PHE A 78 -1.08 0.47 -2.98
CA PHE A 78 -1.42 1.57 -2.07
C PHE A 78 -2.93 1.60 -1.83
N TYR A 79 -3.75 2.09 -2.76
CA TYR A 79 -5.20 1.99 -2.61
C TYR A 79 -5.75 0.68 -3.18
N ARG A 80 -6.74 0.10 -2.49
CA ARG A 80 -7.53 -1.03 -3.03
C ARG A 80 -9.02 -0.81 -2.82
N SER A 81 -9.78 -0.70 -3.91
CA SER A 81 -11.24 -0.69 -3.85
C SER A 81 -11.76 -1.99 -3.22
N PRO A 82 -12.94 -2.00 -2.58
CA PRO A 82 -13.50 -3.22 -2.01
C PRO A 82 -13.59 -4.39 -3.01
N ALA A 83 -13.91 -4.08 -4.27
CA ALA A 83 -13.95 -5.05 -5.35
C ALA A 83 -12.55 -5.63 -5.66
N LEU A 84 -11.53 -4.78 -5.76
CA LEU A 84 -10.15 -5.21 -5.97
C LEU A 84 -9.65 -6.04 -4.78
N ASN A 85 -9.82 -5.54 -3.55
CA ASN A 85 -9.39 -6.23 -2.34
C ASN A 85 -9.99 -7.64 -2.24
N LYS A 86 -11.30 -7.79 -2.51
CA LYS A 86 -11.95 -9.10 -2.61
C LYS A 86 -11.35 -9.96 -3.72
N ALA A 87 -11.11 -9.39 -4.90
CA ALA A 87 -10.62 -10.11 -6.07
C ALA A 87 -9.19 -10.66 -5.94
N ILE A 88 -8.40 -10.12 -5.00
CA ILE A 88 -7.05 -10.61 -4.65
C ILE A 88 -7.00 -11.39 -3.34
N GLY A 89 -8.14 -11.62 -2.68
CA GLY A 89 -8.21 -12.35 -1.41
C GLY A 89 -7.75 -11.54 -0.19
N GLY A 90 -7.76 -10.21 -0.26
CA GLY A 90 -7.40 -9.34 0.85
C GLY A 90 -8.37 -9.44 2.03
N ALA A 91 -7.87 -9.11 3.23
CA ALA A 91 -8.68 -9.13 4.45
C ALA A 91 -9.83 -8.10 4.39
N LYS A 92 -10.97 -8.42 5.02
CA LYS A 92 -12.17 -7.55 5.04
C LYS A 92 -11.93 -6.18 5.68
N GLY A 93 -11.05 -6.11 6.67
CA GLY A 93 -10.67 -4.87 7.37
C GLY A 93 -9.31 -4.31 6.93
N SER A 94 -8.92 -4.52 5.67
CA SER A 94 -7.61 -4.08 5.19
C SER A 94 -7.51 -2.55 5.11
N SER A 95 -6.46 -1.98 5.71
CA SER A 95 -6.16 -0.54 5.68
C SER A 95 -5.91 0.02 4.26
N HIS A 96 -5.59 -0.82 3.28
CA HIS A 96 -5.53 -0.38 1.87
C HIS A 96 -6.90 0.10 1.35
N MET A 97 -8.00 -0.45 1.88
CA MET A 97 -9.35 -0.07 1.45
C MET A 97 -9.76 1.32 1.92
N THR A 98 -9.12 1.80 2.99
CA THR A 98 -9.32 3.13 3.55
C THR A 98 -8.22 4.11 3.14
N GLY A 99 -7.26 3.69 2.30
CA GLY A 99 -6.14 4.53 1.88
C GLY A 99 -5.06 4.73 2.96
N GLU A 100 -5.09 3.92 4.01
CA GLU A 100 -4.27 4.04 5.22
C GLU A 100 -3.08 3.08 5.23
N ALA A 101 -2.70 2.48 4.10
CA ALA A 101 -1.55 1.58 4.06
C ALA A 101 -0.91 1.47 2.68
N VAL A 102 0.39 1.19 2.66
CA VAL A 102 1.19 0.98 1.45
C VAL A 102 2.06 -0.27 1.59
N ASP A 103 2.19 -1.01 0.50
CA ASP A 103 3.06 -2.18 0.37
C ASP A 103 4.27 -1.86 -0.49
N PHE A 104 5.46 -2.22 -0.01
CA PHE A 104 6.73 -2.09 -0.71
C PHE A 104 7.38 -3.45 -0.95
N ASP A 105 7.82 -3.70 -2.18
CA ASP A 105 8.60 -4.89 -2.54
C ASP A 105 9.96 -4.47 -3.08
N CYS A 106 10.98 -4.67 -2.26
CA CYS A 106 12.36 -4.32 -2.56
C CYS A 106 13.18 -5.51 -3.09
N ASP A 107 12.59 -6.70 -3.29
CA ASP A 107 13.37 -7.90 -3.66
C ASP A 107 14.00 -7.79 -5.05
N SER A 108 13.47 -6.91 -5.91
CA SER A 108 14.06 -6.58 -7.20
C SER A 108 15.29 -5.65 -7.12
N LEU A 109 15.58 -5.07 -5.95
CA LEU A 109 16.66 -4.11 -5.75
C LEU A 109 17.93 -4.75 -5.21
N ARG A 110 19.08 -4.17 -5.57
CA ARG A 110 20.40 -4.60 -5.04
C ARG A 110 20.82 -3.87 -3.76
N THR A 111 20.21 -2.73 -3.46
CA THR A 111 20.69 -1.76 -2.45
C THR A 111 19.85 -1.71 -1.18
N VAL A 112 18.58 -2.08 -1.29
CA VAL A 112 17.59 -2.08 -0.21
C VAL A 112 16.85 -3.40 -0.25
N THR A 113 16.77 -4.08 0.90
CA THR A 113 15.98 -5.32 1.05
C THR A 113 14.71 -5.02 1.83
N ASN A 114 13.71 -5.88 1.71
CA ASN A 114 12.49 -5.80 2.53
C ASN A 114 12.82 -5.73 4.03
N ARG A 115 13.77 -6.55 4.49
CA ARG A 115 14.22 -6.52 5.89
C ARG A 115 14.83 -5.19 6.29
N LYS A 116 15.68 -4.60 5.45
CA LYS A 116 16.33 -3.31 5.72
C LYS A 116 15.31 -2.17 5.79
N LEU A 117 14.35 -2.15 4.86
CA LEU A 117 13.24 -1.19 4.88
C LEU A 117 12.43 -1.33 6.17
N PHE A 118 12.04 -2.56 6.52
CA PHE A 118 11.26 -2.85 7.72
C PHE A 118 11.96 -2.38 9.00
N ASP A 119 13.24 -2.74 9.18
CA ASP A 119 13.99 -2.37 10.39
C ASP A 119 14.14 -0.85 10.51
N TRP A 120 14.40 -0.15 9.40
CA TRP A 120 14.49 1.31 9.40
C TRP A 120 13.15 1.98 9.68
N ALA A 121 12.07 1.50 9.04
CA ALA A 121 10.72 2.01 9.27
C ALA A 121 10.29 1.82 10.72
N ARG A 122 10.59 0.66 11.33
CA ARG A 122 10.32 0.36 12.74
C ARG A 122 10.97 1.37 13.68
N ALA A 123 12.18 1.84 13.34
CA ALA A 123 12.95 2.76 14.17
C ALA A 123 12.59 4.24 13.94
N THR A 124 12.03 4.59 12.78
CA THR A 124 11.98 6.00 12.31
C THR A 124 10.57 6.52 12.06
N ILE A 125 9.66 5.66 11.61
CA ILE A 125 8.31 6.05 11.20
C ILE A 125 7.33 5.77 12.34
N ASP A 126 6.37 6.67 12.57
CA ASP A 126 5.19 6.36 13.37
C ASP A 126 4.16 5.64 12.49
N PHE A 127 3.68 4.48 12.90
CA PHE A 127 2.82 3.62 12.09
C PHE A 127 1.71 2.98 12.91
N ASP A 128 0.63 2.63 12.22
CA ASP A 128 -0.46 1.83 12.77
C ASP A 128 -0.07 0.35 12.82
N GLN A 129 0.36 -0.19 11.67
CA GLN A 129 0.81 -1.57 11.52
C GLN A 129 2.04 -1.62 10.62
N LEU A 130 3.06 -2.37 11.00
CA LEU A 130 4.25 -2.64 10.22
C LEU A 130 4.40 -4.15 10.11
N ILE A 131 4.25 -4.70 8.90
CA ILE A 131 4.11 -6.15 8.71
C ILE A 131 5.13 -6.66 7.70
N LEU A 132 5.82 -7.74 8.07
CA LEU A 132 6.55 -8.60 7.15
C LEU A 132 5.56 -9.59 6.52
N GLU A 133 5.29 -9.43 5.24
CA GLU A 133 4.24 -10.18 4.54
C GLU A 133 4.79 -11.34 3.71
N ASN A 134 4.00 -12.41 3.64
CA ASN A 134 4.21 -13.57 2.77
C ASN A 134 5.65 -14.11 2.76
N PRO A 135 6.12 -14.65 3.90
CA PRO A 135 7.47 -15.19 3.97
C PRO A 135 7.66 -16.39 3.05
N ASP A 136 8.85 -16.48 2.46
CA ASP A 136 9.35 -17.67 1.78
C ASP A 136 9.66 -18.81 2.78
N GLU A 137 10.11 -19.96 2.26
CA GLU A 137 10.47 -21.13 3.07
C GLU A 137 11.61 -20.87 4.06
N LYS A 138 12.41 -19.82 3.84
CA LYS A 138 13.52 -19.40 4.71
C LYS A 138 13.11 -18.29 5.68
N GLY A 139 11.86 -17.83 5.64
CA GLY A 139 11.34 -16.76 6.49
C GLY A 139 11.59 -15.34 5.98
N ASN A 140 12.06 -15.18 4.73
CA ASN A 140 12.23 -13.85 4.12
C ASN A 140 10.87 -13.35 3.62
N ALA A 141 10.46 -12.17 4.07
CA ALA A 141 9.22 -11.55 3.64
C ALA A 141 9.30 -11.12 2.16
N ALA A 142 8.25 -11.40 1.40
CA ALA A 142 8.13 -11.00 0.01
C ALA A 142 7.82 -9.50 -0.14
N TRP A 143 7.19 -8.86 0.85
CA TRP A 143 7.02 -7.40 0.89
C TRP A 143 6.86 -6.87 2.32
N VAL A 144 6.94 -5.55 2.46
CA VAL A 144 6.71 -4.82 3.70
C VAL A 144 5.41 -4.03 3.58
N HIS A 145 4.46 -4.31 4.47
CA HIS A 145 3.25 -3.51 4.63
C HIS A 145 3.44 -2.46 5.71
N ILE A 146 3.08 -1.21 5.41
CA ILE A 146 3.12 -0.10 6.36
C ILE A 146 1.78 0.63 6.36
N GLY A 147 1.06 0.50 7.47
CA GLY A 147 -0.19 1.20 7.75
C GLY A 147 0.03 2.47 8.56
N TYR A 148 -0.78 3.50 8.30
CA TYR A 148 -0.80 4.78 9.01
C TYR A 148 -2.22 5.32 9.06
N ARG A 149 -2.75 5.59 10.26
CA ARG A 149 -4.08 6.19 10.47
C ARG A 149 -3.96 7.68 10.77
N SER A 150 -3.39 7.96 11.93
CA SER A 150 -3.14 9.27 12.51
C SER A 150 -2.17 9.10 13.67
N LYS A 151 -1.54 10.19 14.12
CA LYS A 151 -0.61 10.16 15.25
C LYS A 151 -1.29 9.66 16.54
N GLU A 152 -2.58 9.93 16.68
CA GLU A 152 -3.38 9.62 17.87
C GLU A 152 -3.94 8.19 17.84
N GLU A 153 -4.18 7.62 16.66
CA GLU A 153 -4.84 6.30 16.49
C GLU A 153 -3.88 5.19 16.06
N ASN A 154 -2.62 5.51 15.77
CA ASN A 154 -1.59 4.53 15.39
C ASN A 154 -1.35 3.52 16.52
N ARG A 155 -1.66 2.24 16.26
CA ARG A 155 -1.52 1.15 17.25
C ARG A 155 -0.08 0.65 17.43
N ARG A 156 0.84 1.04 16.55
CA ARG A 156 2.26 0.61 16.54
C ARG A 156 2.45 -0.90 16.56
N GLN A 157 1.58 -1.63 15.87
CA GLN A 157 1.69 -3.09 15.80
C GLN A 157 2.81 -3.50 14.87
N VAL A 158 3.77 -4.26 15.38
CA VAL A 158 4.82 -4.87 14.57
C VAL A 158 4.51 -6.35 14.42
N LEU A 159 4.29 -6.79 13.18
CA LEU A 159 3.74 -8.10 12.86
C LEU A 159 4.59 -8.82 11.81
N ARG A 160 4.44 -10.14 11.75
CA ARG A 160 4.78 -10.96 10.59
C ARG A 160 3.63 -11.86 10.22
N MET A 161 3.42 -12.08 8.93
CA MET A 161 2.53 -13.12 8.45
C MET A 161 3.25 -14.47 8.51
N ILE A 162 2.55 -15.52 8.92
CA ILE A 162 3.01 -16.91 8.84
C ILE A 162 1.91 -17.80 8.26
N TRP A 163 2.32 -18.87 7.59
CA TRP A 163 1.41 -19.91 7.12
C TRP A 163 1.16 -20.94 8.22
N HIS A 164 -0.09 -21.07 8.65
CA HIS A 164 -0.51 -22.11 9.59
C HIS A 164 -1.65 -22.93 9.00
N LYS A 165 -1.37 -24.21 8.68
CA LYS A 165 -2.34 -25.15 8.09
C LYS A 165 -3.04 -24.57 6.84
N GLY A 166 -2.25 -23.95 5.96
CA GLY A 166 -2.75 -23.34 4.70
C GLY A 166 -3.49 -22.01 4.89
N LYS A 167 -3.53 -21.45 6.10
CA LYS A 167 -4.13 -20.15 6.40
C LYS A 167 -3.06 -19.13 6.76
N GLN A 168 -3.29 -17.89 6.36
CA GLN A 168 -2.50 -16.74 6.77
C GLN A 168 -2.89 -16.36 8.20
N ILE A 169 -1.90 -16.26 9.09
CA ILE A 169 -2.07 -15.72 10.43
C ILE A 169 -0.98 -14.68 10.71
N TYR A 170 -1.27 -13.72 11.57
CA TYR A 170 -0.34 -12.64 11.92
C TYR A 170 0.14 -12.81 13.35
N GLN A 171 1.45 -12.71 13.57
CA GLN A 171 2.10 -12.82 14.87
C GLN A 171 2.86 -11.53 15.18
N SER A 172 2.71 -11.01 16.40
CA SER A 172 3.49 -9.87 16.88
C SER A 172 4.98 -10.21 17.09
N ILE A 173 5.88 -9.27 16.76
CA ILE A 173 7.35 -9.39 16.83
C ILE A 173 8.06 -8.08 17.21
#